data_AF-A0A958LFP7-F1
#
_entry.id   AF-A0A958LFP7-F1
#
_cell.length_a   1.000
_cell.length_b   1.000
_cell.length_c   1.000
_cell.angle_alpha   90.00
_cell.angle_beta   90.00
_cell.angle_gamma   90.00
#
_symmetry.space_group_name_H-M   'P 1'
#
loop_
_entity.id
_entity.type
_entity.pdbx_description
1 polymer ?
#
loop_
_entity_poly.entity_id
_entity_poly.type
_entity_poly.pdbx_seq_one_letter_code
_entity_poly.pdbx_strand_id
1 'polypeptide(L)'
;MAAQGISYVAARNEFVGEGRPERTPEMIKDIFYGKCQPCEHYQPDEGRCGLCSCHVHDGTKDGPNKLLWATTYCPDKPRRWDRDTHDPRTFNQHTPPTVIADTFFRSDLTFRDNLPGGFHGWDNVARGFRVMIERAKAAPLPEPEWKHERGIVICGGGWKFFPGIYCTVRLLRDVLNCSLPVQVWYLGARGEFDQRMADALRGYDVGWVDADAFRRENQYLHMSILGGWESKPLAAAYAPFREVVFMDADCYPAYDPERFLNHPEFRRVGAAFWPDGDKLHPGQWDRFGVPRHDEFAWESGQFVVDKSRHWVPLQLTMMINGHSDYVYKHIYGDKDTFHLAWRKCGNEV
;
A
#
# COMPACT_ATOMS: atom_id res chain seq x y z
N MET A 1 -6.39 14.94 -42.57
CA MET A 1 -6.34 16.39 -42.29
C MET A 1 -5.88 16.58 -40.85
N ALA A 2 -4.66 17.05 -40.61
CA ALA A 2 -4.15 17.28 -39.26
C ALA A 2 -5.00 18.37 -38.59
N ALA A 3 -5.58 18.07 -37.43
CA ALA A 3 -6.32 19.05 -36.65
C ALA A 3 -5.36 20.19 -36.25
N GLN A 4 -5.64 21.41 -36.71
CA GLN A 4 -4.84 22.58 -36.33
C GLN A 4 -4.99 22.82 -34.82
N GLY A 5 -3.97 22.43 -34.07
CA GLY A 5 -3.82 22.82 -32.68
C GLY A 5 -3.63 24.33 -32.54
N ILE A 6 -3.90 24.87 -31.36
CA ILE A 6 -3.63 26.28 -31.03
C ILE A 6 -2.13 26.57 -31.29
N SER A 7 -1.85 27.61 -32.07
CA SER A 7 -0.48 28.02 -32.39
C SER A 7 0.28 28.48 -31.15
N TYR A 8 1.61 28.40 -31.18
CA TYR A 8 2.48 28.88 -30.09
C TYR A 8 2.11 30.30 -29.62
N VAL A 9 1.85 31.20 -30.56
CA VAL A 9 1.50 32.60 -30.28
C VAL A 9 0.18 32.72 -29.54
N ALA A 10 -0.85 31.98 -29.97
CA ALA A 10 -2.15 32.00 -29.32
C ALA A 10 -2.08 31.42 -27.90
N ALA A 11 -1.36 30.33 -27.70
CA ALA A 11 -1.18 29.71 -26.39
C ALA A 11 -0.38 30.62 -25.41
N ARG A 12 0.59 31.37 -25.93
CA ARG A 12 1.34 32.37 -25.16
C ARG A 12 0.46 33.56 -24.74
N ASN A 13 -0.39 34.03 -25.63
CA ASN A 13 -1.28 35.16 -25.34
C ASN A 13 -2.28 34.81 -24.23
N GLU A 14 -2.82 33.60 -24.25
CA GLU A 14 -3.69 33.07 -23.19
C GLU A 14 -2.95 32.99 -21.84
N PHE A 15 -1.75 32.39 -21.82
CA PHE A 15 -0.88 32.35 -20.63
C PHE A 15 -0.59 33.74 -20.05
N VAL A 16 -0.30 34.72 -20.90
CA VAL A 16 -0.07 36.11 -20.47
C VAL A 16 -1.36 36.75 -19.95
N GLY A 17 -2.50 36.52 -20.61
CA GLY A 17 -3.80 37.04 -20.22
C GLY A 17 -4.29 36.54 -18.86
N GLU A 18 -3.94 35.32 -18.47
CA GLU A 18 -4.27 34.74 -17.16
C GLU A 18 -3.26 35.08 -16.04
N GLY A 19 -2.33 36.02 -16.27
CA GLY A 19 -1.39 36.44 -15.23
C GLY A 19 -0.15 35.55 -15.09
N ARG A 20 0.21 34.80 -16.14
CA ARG A 20 1.40 33.95 -16.21
C ARG A 20 1.48 32.86 -15.12
N PRO A 21 0.44 32.03 -14.94
CA PRO A 21 0.52 30.93 -13.98
C PRO A 21 1.52 29.86 -14.45
N GLU A 22 2.64 29.73 -13.75
CA GLU A 22 3.72 28.81 -14.11
C GLU A 22 3.54 27.43 -13.46
N ARG A 23 3.85 26.37 -14.20
CA ARG A 23 4.01 25.02 -13.64
C ARG A 23 5.32 24.94 -12.85
N THR A 24 5.35 24.09 -11.81
CA THR A 24 6.60 23.85 -11.07
C THR A 24 7.63 23.12 -11.94
N PRO A 25 8.94 23.21 -11.63
CA PRO A 25 9.98 22.44 -12.32
C PRO A 25 9.69 20.93 -12.36
N GLU A 26 9.09 20.39 -11.31
CA GLU A 26 8.69 18.98 -11.21
C GLU A 26 7.59 18.66 -12.23
N MET A 27 6.51 19.45 -12.27
CA MET A 27 5.43 19.27 -13.24
C MET A 27 5.92 19.37 -14.70
N ILE A 28 6.91 20.22 -14.97
CA ILE A 28 7.52 20.35 -16.31
C ILE A 28 8.24 19.04 -16.68
N LYS A 29 9.04 18.49 -15.76
CA LYS A 29 9.72 17.20 -15.96
C LYS A 29 8.71 16.06 -16.12
N ASP A 30 7.65 16.04 -15.30
CA ASP A 30 6.56 15.06 -15.37
C ASP A 30 5.92 15.02 -16.76
N ILE A 31 5.53 16.19 -17.28
CA ILE A 31 4.90 16.28 -18.59
C ILE A 31 5.91 15.94 -19.70
N PHE A 32 7.15 16.43 -19.60
CA PHE A 32 8.15 16.19 -20.63
C PHE A 32 8.50 14.71 -20.76
N TYR A 33 8.98 14.08 -19.69
CA TYR A 33 9.44 12.69 -19.71
C TYR A 33 8.29 11.69 -19.81
N GLY A 34 7.14 12.00 -19.22
CA GLY A 34 5.97 11.12 -19.27
C GLY A 34 5.24 11.20 -20.61
N LYS A 35 5.08 12.38 -21.19
CA LYS A 35 4.07 12.60 -22.25
C LYS A 35 4.65 13.19 -23.54
N CYS A 36 5.60 14.11 -23.46
CA CYS A 36 6.18 14.74 -24.65
C CYS A 36 7.27 13.89 -25.31
N GLN A 37 8.29 13.49 -24.56
CA GLN A 37 9.45 12.78 -25.10
C GLN A 37 9.10 11.43 -25.77
N PRO A 38 8.19 10.60 -25.21
CA PRO A 38 7.80 9.34 -25.88
C PRO A 38 6.75 9.54 -26.98
N CYS A 39 6.30 10.77 -27.26
CA CYS A 39 5.30 11.05 -28.28
C CYS A 39 5.90 10.87 -29.68
N GLU A 40 5.17 10.18 -30.56
CA GLU A 40 5.55 10.00 -31.98
C GLU A 40 5.69 11.33 -32.76
N HIS A 41 5.06 12.40 -32.26
CA HIS A 41 5.17 13.73 -32.85
C HIS A 41 6.30 14.57 -32.26
N TYR A 42 7.03 14.08 -31.25
CA TYR A 42 8.16 14.83 -30.69
C TYR A 42 9.36 14.77 -31.64
N GLN A 43 9.95 15.94 -31.91
CA GLN A 43 11.11 16.10 -32.77
C GLN A 43 12.34 16.28 -31.87
N PRO A 44 13.10 15.21 -31.55
CA PRO A 44 14.16 15.25 -30.55
C PRO A 44 15.31 16.18 -30.95
N ASP A 45 15.67 16.21 -32.24
CA ASP A 45 16.76 17.05 -32.77
C ASP A 45 16.45 18.55 -32.63
N GLU A 46 15.17 18.92 -32.66
CA GLU A 46 14.72 20.32 -32.56
C GLU A 46 14.23 20.71 -31.17
N GLY A 47 13.94 19.74 -30.30
CA GLY A 47 13.29 19.97 -29.01
C GLY A 47 11.89 20.57 -29.15
N ARG A 48 11.16 20.19 -30.21
CA ARG A 48 9.85 20.75 -30.57
C ARG A 48 8.77 19.68 -30.69
N CYS A 49 7.52 20.10 -30.50
CA CYS A 49 6.35 19.28 -30.80
C CYS A 49 5.95 19.44 -32.27
N GLY A 50 5.90 18.35 -33.04
CA GLY A 50 5.50 18.34 -34.45
C GLY A 50 4.03 18.71 -34.72
N LEU A 51 3.17 18.75 -33.69
CA LEU A 51 1.76 19.13 -33.83
C LEU A 51 1.50 20.63 -33.70
N CYS A 52 2.25 21.34 -32.85
CA CYS A 52 2.06 22.78 -32.59
C CYS A 52 3.32 23.62 -32.73
N SER A 53 4.43 22.99 -33.13
CA SER A 53 5.77 23.59 -33.33
C SER A 53 6.35 24.31 -32.09
N CYS A 54 5.75 24.08 -30.92
CA CYS A 54 6.17 24.68 -29.66
C CYS A 54 7.41 23.98 -29.12
N HIS A 55 8.30 24.74 -28.49
CA HIS A 55 9.41 24.19 -27.71
C HIS A 55 8.88 23.47 -26.46
N VAL A 56 9.36 22.24 -26.25
CA VAL A 56 9.04 21.43 -25.07
C VAL A 56 10.32 20.73 -24.60
N HIS A 57 10.68 20.95 -23.34
CA HIS A 57 11.86 20.35 -22.70
C HIS A 57 11.65 20.23 -21.19
N ASP A 58 12.55 19.51 -20.53
CA ASP A 58 12.51 19.18 -19.10
C ASP A 58 12.84 20.34 -18.14
N GLY A 59 12.91 21.57 -18.65
CA GLY A 59 13.27 22.77 -17.88
C GLY A 59 14.77 22.96 -17.61
N THR A 60 15.66 22.12 -18.14
CA THR A 60 17.13 22.29 -17.94
C THR A 60 17.78 23.26 -18.95
N LYS A 61 17.09 23.54 -20.07
CA LYS A 61 17.56 24.44 -21.12
C LYS A 61 17.00 25.84 -20.91
N ASP A 62 17.82 26.86 -21.11
CA ASP A 62 17.36 28.23 -21.20
C ASP A 62 16.57 28.45 -22.49
N GLY A 63 15.45 29.16 -22.39
CA GLY A 63 14.63 29.53 -23.54
C GLY A 63 13.13 29.25 -23.37
N PRO A 64 12.34 29.37 -24.45
CA PRO A 64 10.91 29.21 -24.38
C PRO A 64 10.52 27.76 -24.13
N ASN A 65 9.61 27.54 -23.18
CA ASN A 65 9.07 26.21 -22.90
C ASN A 65 7.55 26.28 -22.75
N LYS A 66 6.80 25.65 -23.67
CA LYS A 66 5.33 25.59 -23.54
C LYS A 66 4.90 24.84 -22.28
N LEU A 67 5.73 23.91 -21.78
CA LEU A 67 5.41 23.15 -20.58
C LEU A 67 5.39 24.01 -19.32
N LEU A 68 6.06 25.18 -19.31
CA LEU A 68 5.99 26.15 -18.22
C LEU A 68 4.58 26.75 -18.08
N TRP A 69 3.83 26.89 -19.17
CA TRP A 69 2.58 27.65 -19.20
C TRP A 69 1.39 26.81 -18.72
N ALA A 70 0.96 26.98 -17.45
CA ALA A 70 -0.07 26.17 -16.80
C ALA A 70 -1.47 26.28 -17.45
N THR A 71 -1.68 27.28 -18.31
CA THR A 71 -2.91 27.48 -19.10
C THR A 71 -2.99 26.61 -20.34
N THR A 72 -1.86 26.08 -20.81
CA THR A 72 -1.81 25.41 -22.11
C THR A 72 -1.94 23.90 -22.02
N TYR A 73 -2.50 23.31 -23.08
CA TYR A 73 -2.72 21.87 -23.22
C TYR A 73 -2.07 21.29 -24.48
N CYS A 74 -2.01 19.95 -24.53
CA CYS A 74 -1.56 19.21 -25.71
C CYS A 74 -2.59 19.33 -26.85
N PRO A 75 -2.19 19.67 -28.08
CA PRO A 75 -3.11 19.78 -29.21
C PRO A 75 -3.61 18.43 -29.76
N ASP A 76 -3.03 17.31 -29.32
CA ASP A 76 -3.41 15.97 -29.77
C ASP A 76 -4.85 15.61 -29.36
N LYS A 77 -5.46 14.62 -30.02
CA LYS A 77 -6.81 14.13 -29.71
C LYS A 77 -6.81 12.60 -29.58
N PRO A 78 -7.02 12.05 -28.36
CA PRO A 78 -7.24 12.75 -27.10
C PRO A 78 -5.98 13.50 -26.63
N ARG A 79 -6.17 14.55 -25.82
CA ARG A 79 -5.07 15.43 -25.39
C ARG A 79 -4.11 14.66 -24.47
N ARG A 80 -2.81 14.64 -24.81
CA ARG A 80 -1.81 13.86 -24.04
C ARG A 80 -1.59 14.36 -22.62
N TRP A 81 -1.55 15.68 -22.42
CA TRP A 81 -1.43 16.31 -21.10
C TRP A 81 -2.56 17.34 -20.90
N ASP A 82 -3.79 16.85 -20.71
CA ASP A 82 -4.79 17.73 -20.12
C ASP A 82 -4.40 18.10 -18.69
N ARG A 83 -5.00 19.18 -18.17
CA ARG A 83 -4.95 19.49 -16.74
C ARG A 83 -5.44 18.22 -16.00
N ASP A 84 -4.51 17.58 -15.29
CA ASP A 84 -4.70 16.47 -14.34
C ASP A 84 -5.15 15.09 -14.81
N THR A 85 -5.03 14.73 -16.10
CA THR A 85 -5.21 13.31 -16.51
C THR A 85 -3.87 12.68 -16.91
N HIS A 86 -3.24 11.98 -15.96
CA HIS A 86 -2.15 11.08 -16.28
C HIS A 86 -2.72 9.85 -17.01
N ASP A 87 -2.54 9.77 -18.33
CA ASP A 87 -2.82 8.56 -19.10
C ASP A 87 -1.92 7.44 -18.56
N PRO A 88 -2.50 6.38 -17.99
CA PRO A 88 -1.74 5.28 -17.42
C PRO A 88 -0.79 4.62 -18.45
N ARG A 89 -1.05 4.68 -19.76
CA ARG A 89 -0.21 4.09 -20.82
C ARG A 89 1.14 4.79 -21.04
N THR A 90 1.49 5.76 -20.20
CA THR A 90 2.69 6.62 -20.38
C THR A 90 3.81 6.36 -19.38
N PHE A 91 3.66 5.41 -18.44
CA PHE A 91 4.73 5.11 -17.48
C PHE A 91 5.95 4.45 -18.15
N ASN A 92 7.12 4.99 -17.84
CA ASN A 92 8.43 4.50 -18.26
C ASN A 92 9.46 4.74 -17.13
N GLN A 93 10.72 4.34 -17.32
CA GLN A 93 11.78 4.48 -16.31
C GLN A 93 12.13 5.93 -15.93
N HIS A 94 11.70 6.90 -16.73
CA HIS A 94 11.88 8.33 -16.48
C HIS A 94 10.63 8.98 -15.86
N THR A 95 9.52 8.26 -15.71
CA THR A 95 8.33 8.82 -15.06
C THR A 95 8.65 9.23 -13.63
N PRO A 96 8.31 10.46 -13.22
CA PRO A 96 8.73 10.93 -11.91
C PRO A 96 8.07 10.18 -10.74
N PRO A 97 8.80 10.00 -9.63
CA PRO A 97 8.31 9.23 -8.47
C PRO A 97 6.99 9.74 -7.89
N THR A 98 6.77 11.05 -7.86
CA THR A 98 5.52 11.67 -7.38
C THR A 98 4.34 11.26 -8.23
N VAL A 99 4.48 11.30 -9.56
CA VAL A 99 3.45 10.83 -10.49
C VAL A 99 3.13 9.36 -10.25
N ILE A 100 4.15 8.51 -10.11
CA ILE A 100 3.95 7.08 -9.78
C ILE A 100 3.17 6.93 -8.48
N ALA A 101 3.54 7.65 -7.42
CA ALA A 101 2.84 7.61 -6.14
C ALA A 101 1.37 8.07 -6.26
N ASP A 102 1.09 9.09 -7.07
CA ASP A 102 -0.23 9.70 -7.20
C ASP A 102 -1.17 8.92 -8.12
N THR A 103 -0.64 8.13 -9.06
CA THR A 103 -1.44 7.58 -10.16
C THR A 103 -1.23 6.08 -10.37
N PHE A 104 0.02 5.61 -10.41
CA PHE A 104 0.31 4.19 -10.65
C PHE A 104 -0.30 3.29 -9.57
N PHE A 105 -0.01 3.56 -8.30
CA PHE A 105 -0.49 2.71 -7.21
C PHE A 105 -1.98 2.86 -6.88
N ARG A 106 -2.64 3.90 -7.41
CA ARG A 106 -4.09 4.12 -7.26
C ARG A 106 -4.92 3.56 -8.42
N SER A 107 -4.29 3.28 -9.57
CA SER A 107 -4.94 2.65 -10.71
C SER A 107 -5.29 1.18 -10.46
N ASP A 108 -6.27 0.65 -11.20
CA ASP A 108 -6.70 -0.75 -11.09
C ASP A 108 -5.61 -1.75 -11.49
N LEU A 109 -5.78 -3.02 -11.08
CA LEU A 109 -4.83 -4.08 -11.41
C LEU A 109 -4.72 -4.33 -12.92
N THR A 110 -5.86 -4.26 -13.64
CA THR A 110 -5.89 -4.47 -15.09
C THR A 110 -4.97 -3.49 -15.82
N PHE A 111 -4.81 -2.29 -15.29
CA PHE A 111 -3.88 -1.34 -15.82
C PHE A 111 -2.42 -1.74 -15.55
N ARG A 112 -2.08 -2.15 -14.32
CA ARG A 112 -0.69 -2.52 -13.95
C ARG A 112 -0.22 -3.76 -14.68
N ASP A 113 -1.12 -4.70 -14.96
CA ASP A 113 -0.83 -5.90 -15.77
C ASP A 113 -0.49 -5.58 -17.24
N ASN A 114 -0.87 -4.38 -17.71
CA ASN A 114 -0.57 -3.91 -19.06
C ASN A 114 0.71 -3.06 -19.17
N LEU A 115 1.48 -2.91 -18.08
CA LEU A 115 2.76 -2.22 -18.12
C LEU A 115 3.86 -3.04 -18.80
N PRO A 116 4.92 -2.38 -19.30
CA PRO A 116 6.10 -3.06 -19.82
C PRO A 116 6.68 -4.03 -18.76
N GLY A 117 7.06 -5.23 -19.23
CA GLY A 117 7.65 -6.26 -18.37
C GLY A 117 8.84 -5.74 -17.57
N GLY A 118 8.93 -6.14 -16.30
CA GLY A 118 10.02 -5.76 -15.40
C GLY A 118 9.86 -4.42 -14.70
N PHE A 119 8.70 -3.76 -14.78
CA PHE A 119 8.46 -2.48 -14.09
C PHE A 119 8.66 -2.55 -12.57
N HIS A 120 8.38 -3.70 -11.94
CA HIS A 120 8.66 -3.94 -10.52
C HIS A 120 10.14 -3.67 -10.19
N GLY A 121 11.04 -3.88 -11.15
CA GLY A 121 12.47 -3.65 -11.00
C GLY A 121 12.90 -2.18 -11.10
N TRP A 122 12.07 -1.28 -11.63
CA TRP A 122 12.50 0.10 -11.93
C TRP A 122 12.73 0.95 -10.67
N ASP A 123 13.78 1.77 -10.70
CA ASP A 123 14.17 2.63 -9.57
C ASP A 123 13.14 3.73 -9.30
N ASN A 124 12.56 4.33 -10.35
CA ASN A 124 11.52 5.33 -10.19
C ASN A 124 10.24 4.78 -9.55
N VAL A 125 9.88 3.51 -9.81
CA VAL A 125 8.77 2.83 -9.14
C VAL A 125 9.06 2.64 -7.65
N ALA A 126 10.27 2.19 -7.30
CA ALA A 126 10.69 2.09 -5.92
C ALA A 126 10.63 3.44 -5.20
N ARG A 127 11.18 4.50 -5.81
CA ARG A 127 11.10 5.86 -5.27
C ARG A 127 9.66 6.36 -5.13
N GLY A 128 8.78 6.03 -6.08
CA GLY A 128 7.36 6.39 -5.99
C GLY A 128 6.67 5.67 -4.82
N PHE A 129 6.98 4.40 -4.61
CA PHE A 129 6.49 3.67 -3.44
C PHE A 129 6.98 4.27 -2.12
N ARG A 130 8.25 4.70 -2.06
CA ARG A 130 8.80 5.43 -0.89
C ARG A 130 8.04 6.73 -0.62
N VAL A 131 7.67 7.49 -1.65
CA VAL A 131 6.84 8.69 -1.51
C VAL A 131 5.49 8.35 -0.87
N MET A 132 4.86 7.23 -1.24
CA MET A 132 3.62 6.80 -0.59
C MET A 132 3.81 6.43 0.88
N ILE A 133 4.89 5.72 1.21
CA ILE A 133 5.24 5.38 2.60
C ILE A 133 5.37 6.65 3.44
N GLU A 134 6.10 7.66 2.97
CA GLU A 134 6.25 8.93 3.71
C GLU A 134 4.91 9.65 3.88
N ARG A 135 4.08 9.70 2.82
CA ARG A 135 2.75 10.33 2.89
C ARG A 135 1.82 9.61 3.87
N ALA A 136 1.79 8.28 3.84
CA ALA A 136 0.98 7.47 4.76
C ALA A 136 1.43 7.63 6.22
N LYS A 137 2.76 7.69 6.46
CA LYS A 137 3.32 7.95 7.78
C LYS A 137 3.01 9.37 8.28
N ALA A 138 3.08 10.37 7.40
CA ALA A 138 2.84 11.77 7.76
C ALA A 138 1.35 12.10 7.99
N ALA A 139 0.45 11.38 7.31
CA ALA A 139 -0.99 11.54 7.41
C ALA A 139 -1.66 10.17 7.57
N PRO A 140 -1.53 9.52 8.75
CA PRO A 140 -2.17 8.24 9.00
C PRO A 140 -3.71 8.41 8.98
N LEU A 141 -4.40 7.34 8.59
CA LEU A 141 -5.86 7.28 8.71
C LEU A 141 -6.28 7.40 10.18
N PRO A 142 -7.51 7.84 10.49
CA PRO A 142 -8.02 7.79 11.85
C PRO A 142 -8.00 6.37 12.42
N GLU A 143 -7.67 6.25 13.70
CA GLU A 143 -7.73 4.97 14.40
C GLU A 143 -9.19 4.48 14.50
N PRO A 144 -9.48 3.20 14.19
CA PRO A 144 -10.82 2.66 14.32
C PRO A 144 -11.21 2.53 15.79
N GLU A 145 -12.49 2.71 16.09
CA GLU A 145 -13.02 2.46 17.43
C GLU A 145 -12.86 0.98 17.81
N TRP A 146 -12.39 0.72 19.03
CA TRP A 146 -12.38 -0.63 19.62
C TRP A 146 -13.47 -0.76 20.67
N LYS A 147 -14.08 -1.95 20.73
CA LYS A 147 -15.16 -2.28 21.66
C LYS A 147 -14.67 -3.08 22.87
N HIS A 148 -13.50 -3.69 22.76
CA HIS A 148 -12.88 -4.45 23.83
C HIS A 148 -11.42 -4.04 24.01
N GLU A 149 -10.94 -4.16 25.24
CA GLU A 149 -9.53 -3.87 25.58
C GLU A 149 -8.57 -4.84 24.89
N ARG A 150 -8.93 -6.12 24.81
CA ARG A 150 -8.06 -7.22 24.35
C ARG A 150 -8.86 -8.24 23.57
N GLY A 151 -8.23 -8.86 22.58
CA GLY A 151 -8.82 -9.99 21.87
C GLY A 151 -7.85 -10.69 20.93
N ILE A 152 -8.26 -11.87 20.48
CA ILE A 152 -7.48 -12.74 19.61
C ILE A 152 -8.04 -12.65 18.19
N VAL A 153 -7.16 -12.46 17.21
CA VAL A 153 -7.52 -12.40 15.80
C VAL A 153 -6.88 -13.57 15.07
N ILE A 154 -7.67 -14.29 14.28
CA ILE A 154 -7.20 -15.40 13.45
C ILE A 154 -7.68 -15.16 12.02
N CYS A 155 -6.77 -15.18 11.06
CA CYS A 155 -7.14 -15.23 9.65
C CYS A 155 -7.17 -16.68 9.16
N GLY A 156 -8.28 -17.08 8.57
CA GLY A 156 -8.43 -18.39 7.99
C GLY A 156 -9.89 -18.83 7.92
N GLY A 157 -10.11 -19.84 7.08
CA GLY A 157 -11.39 -20.46 6.91
C GLY A 157 -11.29 -21.62 5.92
N GLY A 158 -12.44 -22.04 5.43
CA GLY A 158 -12.58 -23.22 4.62
C GLY A 158 -12.27 -24.47 5.44
N TRP A 159 -12.60 -25.63 4.88
CA TRP A 159 -12.28 -26.90 5.54
C TRP A 159 -10.78 -27.20 5.62
N LYS A 160 -9.95 -26.38 4.95
CA LYS A 160 -8.49 -26.42 5.02
C LYS A 160 -7.96 -25.91 6.37
N PHE A 161 -8.38 -24.72 6.80
CA PHE A 161 -7.83 -24.08 8.01
C PHE A 161 -8.73 -24.23 9.22
N PHE A 162 -10.02 -24.53 9.03
CA PHE A 162 -10.97 -24.71 10.12
C PHE A 162 -10.52 -25.71 11.21
N PRO A 163 -9.92 -26.88 10.90
CA PRO A 163 -9.44 -27.78 11.95
C PRO A 163 -8.45 -27.11 12.93
N GLY A 164 -7.53 -26.30 12.41
CA GLY A 164 -6.57 -25.55 13.24
C GLY A 164 -7.27 -24.50 14.10
N ILE A 165 -8.17 -23.72 13.51
CA ILE A 165 -9.00 -22.73 14.23
C ILE A 165 -9.79 -23.41 15.36
N TYR A 166 -10.44 -24.54 15.07
CA TYR A 166 -11.19 -25.31 16.05
C TYR A 166 -10.29 -25.77 17.20
N CYS A 167 -9.13 -26.36 16.88
CA CYS A 167 -8.15 -26.77 17.89
C CYS A 167 -7.69 -25.61 18.76
N THR A 168 -7.34 -24.45 18.16
CA THR A 168 -6.91 -23.26 18.90
C THR A 168 -8.00 -22.74 19.83
N VAL A 169 -9.26 -22.63 19.36
CA VAL A 169 -10.38 -22.16 20.19
C VAL A 169 -10.66 -23.12 21.35
N ARG A 170 -10.67 -24.44 21.10
CA ARG A 170 -10.87 -25.44 22.16
C ARG A 170 -9.73 -25.41 23.17
N LEU A 171 -8.48 -25.30 22.71
CA LEU A 171 -7.31 -25.16 23.58
C LEU A 171 -7.42 -23.93 24.49
N LEU A 172 -7.76 -22.77 23.92
CA LEU A 172 -7.96 -21.53 24.67
C LEU A 172 -9.03 -21.69 25.76
N ARG A 173 -10.16 -22.31 25.43
CA ARG A 173 -11.33 -22.36 26.30
C ARG A 173 -11.29 -23.48 27.33
N ASP A 174 -10.91 -24.69 26.94
CA ASP A 174 -11.00 -25.87 27.82
C ASP A 174 -9.73 -26.16 28.59
N VAL A 175 -8.57 -25.80 28.05
CA VAL A 175 -7.27 -26.16 28.63
C VAL A 175 -6.64 -24.96 29.32
N LEU A 176 -6.62 -23.80 28.63
CA LEU A 176 -5.97 -22.59 29.13
C LEU A 176 -6.90 -21.72 29.97
N ASN A 177 -8.22 -21.97 29.94
CA ASN A 177 -9.25 -21.15 30.60
C ASN A 177 -9.17 -19.66 30.22
N CYS A 178 -8.74 -19.36 28.99
CA CYS A 178 -8.67 -18.01 28.46
C CYS A 178 -10.06 -17.53 28.05
N SER A 179 -10.46 -16.34 28.50
CA SER A 179 -11.75 -15.73 28.17
C SER A 179 -11.68 -14.60 27.14
N LEU A 180 -10.50 -14.34 26.54
CA LEU A 180 -10.38 -13.31 25.52
C LEU A 180 -11.31 -13.61 24.32
N PRO A 181 -12.05 -12.62 23.81
CA PRO A 181 -12.89 -12.80 22.63
C PRO A 181 -12.02 -13.15 21.43
N VAL A 182 -12.53 -14.05 20.57
CA VAL A 182 -11.85 -14.46 19.34
C VAL A 182 -12.59 -13.89 18.14
N GLN A 183 -11.88 -13.33 17.17
CA GLN A 183 -12.44 -12.93 15.88
C GLN A 183 -11.72 -13.64 14.75
N VAL A 184 -12.48 -14.42 13.98
CA VAL A 184 -12.01 -15.13 12.79
C VAL A 184 -12.35 -14.31 11.55
N TRP A 185 -11.33 -13.97 10.76
CA TRP A 185 -11.46 -13.28 9.48
C TRP A 185 -11.25 -14.28 8.34
N TYR A 186 -12.19 -14.32 7.40
CA TYR A 186 -12.18 -15.26 6.26
C TYR A 186 -12.38 -14.53 4.93
N LEU A 187 -11.96 -15.15 3.84
CA LEU A 187 -12.17 -14.63 2.48
C LEU A 187 -13.47 -15.18 1.89
N GLY A 188 -14.57 -14.44 2.06
CA GLY A 188 -15.90 -14.87 1.63
C GLY A 188 -15.99 -15.15 0.13
N ALA A 189 -15.29 -14.36 -0.71
CA ALA A 189 -15.27 -14.57 -2.16
C ALA A 189 -14.59 -15.88 -2.58
N ARG A 190 -13.81 -16.50 -1.68
CA ARG A 190 -13.16 -17.81 -1.88
C ARG A 190 -13.95 -18.98 -1.31
N GLY A 191 -15.14 -18.73 -0.75
CA GLY A 191 -15.95 -19.76 -0.11
C GLY A 191 -15.33 -20.30 1.18
N GLU A 192 -14.55 -19.48 1.90
CA GLU A 192 -13.91 -19.88 3.16
C GLU A 192 -14.88 -19.93 4.36
N PHE A 193 -16.16 -19.57 4.19
CA PHE A 193 -17.14 -19.66 5.27
C PHE A 193 -18.20 -20.72 4.99
N ASP A 194 -18.45 -21.54 5.99
CA ASP A 194 -19.52 -22.54 6.04
C ASP A 194 -20.20 -22.44 7.40
N GLN A 195 -21.53 -22.36 7.43
CA GLN A 195 -22.30 -22.21 8.67
C GLN A 195 -21.99 -23.30 9.70
N ARG A 196 -21.63 -24.51 9.25
CA ARG A 196 -21.26 -25.63 10.13
C ARG A 196 -20.01 -25.32 10.97
N MET A 197 -19.11 -24.48 10.48
CA MET A 197 -17.92 -24.03 11.22
C MET A 197 -18.30 -23.14 12.40
N ALA A 198 -19.17 -22.16 12.15
CA ALA A 198 -19.69 -21.28 13.19
C ALA A 198 -20.54 -22.06 14.21
N ASP A 199 -21.34 -23.03 13.75
CA ASP A 199 -22.14 -23.89 14.61
C ASP A 199 -21.28 -24.77 15.52
N ALA A 200 -20.18 -25.31 15.02
CA ALA A 200 -19.23 -26.12 15.79
C ALA A 200 -18.49 -25.31 16.86
N LEU A 201 -18.37 -23.99 16.69
CA LEU A 201 -17.76 -23.08 17.67
C LEU A 201 -18.80 -22.22 18.42
N ARG A 202 -20.08 -22.57 18.31
CA ARG A 202 -21.16 -21.87 19.01
C ARG A 202 -20.96 -22.00 20.53
N GLY A 203 -20.98 -20.86 21.21
CA GLY A 203 -20.81 -20.78 22.67
C GLY A 203 -19.37 -20.56 23.15
N TYR A 204 -18.37 -20.49 22.25
CA TYR A 204 -16.96 -20.22 22.61
C TYR A 204 -16.53 -18.76 22.44
N ASP A 205 -17.49 -17.83 22.30
CA ASP A 205 -17.24 -16.39 22.07
C ASP A 205 -16.31 -16.14 20.86
N VAL A 206 -16.79 -16.57 19.70
CA VAL A 206 -16.09 -16.44 18.40
C VAL A 206 -16.94 -15.60 17.46
N GLY A 207 -16.42 -14.44 17.06
CA GLY A 207 -16.95 -13.62 15.98
C GLY A 207 -16.39 -14.03 14.61
N TRP A 208 -17.19 -13.87 13.56
CA TRP A 208 -16.80 -14.22 12.18
C TRP A 208 -16.95 -12.98 11.28
N VAL A 209 -15.90 -12.66 10.51
CA VAL A 209 -15.86 -11.47 9.65
C VAL A 209 -15.46 -11.86 8.23
N ASP A 210 -16.28 -11.48 7.25
CA ASP A 210 -15.93 -11.57 5.84
C ASP A 210 -15.01 -10.41 5.46
N ALA A 211 -13.73 -10.70 5.23
CA ALA A 211 -12.74 -9.71 4.83
C ALA A 211 -13.04 -9.12 3.44
N ASP A 212 -13.65 -9.89 2.52
CA ASP A 212 -14.04 -9.39 1.21
C ASP A 212 -15.20 -8.40 1.32
N ALA A 213 -16.19 -8.67 2.16
CA ALA A 213 -17.27 -7.73 2.46
C ALA A 213 -16.72 -6.46 3.12
N PHE A 214 -15.85 -6.62 4.12
CA PHE A 214 -15.21 -5.49 4.79
C PHE A 214 -14.46 -4.60 3.79
N ARG A 215 -13.67 -5.19 2.88
CA ARG A 215 -12.97 -4.43 1.83
C ARG A 215 -13.94 -3.70 0.90
N ARG A 216 -15.05 -4.33 0.49
CA ARG A 216 -16.07 -3.70 -0.37
C ARG A 216 -16.73 -2.49 0.30
N GLU A 217 -16.94 -2.56 1.61
CA GLU A 217 -17.55 -1.47 2.41
C GLU A 217 -16.54 -0.37 2.75
N ASN A 218 -15.24 -0.68 2.74
CA ASN A 218 -14.16 0.23 3.11
C ASN A 218 -13.23 0.51 1.92
N GLN A 219 -13.78 0.96 0.78
CA GLN A 219 -13.01 1.18 -0.46
C GLN A 219 -11.90 2.24 -0.36
N TYR A 220 -11.91 3.06 0.69
CA TYR A 220 -10.82 3.98 1.01
C TYR A 220 -9.54 3.26 1.47
N LEU A 221 -9.66 1.99 1.87
CA LEU A 221 -8.54 1.09 2.16
C LEU A 221 -8.09 0.42 0.87
N HIS A 222 -7.06 0.96 0.25
CA HIS A 222 -6.51 0.40 -0.98
C HIS A 222 -5.93 -0.99 -0.73
N MET A 223 -6.50 -2.00 -1.38
CA MET A 223 -6.05 -3.39 -1.36
C MET A 223 -6.15 -3.94 -2.78
N SER A 224 -5.02 -3.92 -3.50
CA SER A 224 -4.89 -4.35 -4.89
C SER A 224 -5.36 -5.79 -5.04
N ILE A 225 -4.83 -6.66 -4.17
CA ILE A 225 -5.27 -8.03 -3.97
C ILE A 225 -5.68 -8.16 -2.49
N LEU A 226 -6.67 -9.01 -2.23
CA LEU A 226 -6.98 -9.48 -0.88
C LEU A 226 -6.83 -11.00 -0.84
N GLY A 227 -5.74 -11.45 -0.23
CA GLY A 227 -5.42 -12.85 0.01
C GLY A 227 -5.13 -13.12 1.47
N GLY A 228 -4.61 -14.32 1.77
CA GLY A 228 -4.37 -14.76 3.14
C GLY A 228 -3.35 -13.88 3.86
N TRP A 229 -2.24 -13.54 3.20
CA TRP A 229 -1.20 -12.67 3.77
C TRP A 229 -1.68 -11.24 3.96
N GLU A 230 -2.33 -10.66 2.94
CA GLU A 230 -2.84 -9.28 3.01
C GLU A 230 -3.94 -9.12 4.07
N SER A 231 -4.68 -10.19 4.36
CA SER A 231 -5.77 -10.18 5.34
C SER A 231 -5.28 -10.02 6.78
N LYS A 232 -4.06 -10.45 7.12
CA LYS A 232 -3.54 -10.42 8.50
C LYS A 232 -3.46 -9.01 9.08
N PRO A 233 -2.75 -8.04 8.45
CA PRO A 233 -2.70 -6.67 8.97
C PRO A 233 -4.06 -5.97 8.90
N LEU A 234 -4.90 -6.29 7.90
CA LEU A 234 -6.27 -5.76 7.82
C LEU A 234 -7.10 -6.18 9.03
N ALA A 235 -7.10 -7.48 9.32
CA ALA A 235 -7.81 -8.06 10.45
C ALA A 235 -7.29 -7.52 11.79
N ALA A 236 -5.97 -7.44 11.97
CA ALA A 236 -5.39 -6.88 13.18
C ALA A 236 -5.72 -5.39 13.36
N ALA A 237 -5.70 -4.59 12.29
CA ALA A 237 -6.03 -3.16 12.36
C ALA A 237 -7.52 -2.93 12.75
N TYR A 238 -8.43 -3.67 12.13
CA TYR A 238 -9.87 -3.39 12.20
C TYR A 238 -10.68 -4.35 13.06
N ALA A 239 -10.05 -5.33 13.70
CA ALA A 239 -10.68 -6.07 14.79
C ALA A 239 -11.07 -5.12 15.94
N PRO A 240 -12.16 -5.39 16.68
CA PRO A 240 -12.73 -4.48 17.66
C PRO A 240 -11.95 -4.50 19.00
N PHE A 241 -10.65 -4.79 18.95
CA PHE A 241 -9.76 -4.94 20.11
C PHE A 241 -8.70 -3.86 20.09
N ARG A 242 -8.40 -3.22 21.23
CA ARG A 242 -7.27 -2.29 21.36
C ARG A 242 -5.93 -3.04 21.31
N GLU A 243 -5.77 -4.05 22.17
CA GLU A 243 -4.63 -4.95 22.21
C GLU A 243 -4.98 -6.23 21.46
N VAL A 244 -4.34 -6.44 20.30
CA VAL A 244 -4.60 -7.57 19.41
C VAL A 244 -3.51 -8.61 19.61
N VAL A 245 -3.93 -9.85 19.90
CA VAL A 245 -3.09 -11.05 19.76
C VAL A 245 -3.46 -11.70 18.43
N PHE A 246 -2.59 -11.56 17.44
CA PHE A 246 -2.78 -12.23 16.16
C PHE A 246 -2.16 -13.63 16.20
N MET A 247 -2.85 -14.61 15.61
CA MET A 247 -2.36 -15.97 15.44
C MET A 247 -2.78 -16.52 14.07
N ASP A 248 -1.85 -17.15 13.37
CA ASP A 248 -2.19 -17.96 12.21
C ASP A 248 -3.11 -19.13 12.59
N ALA A 249 -3.88 -19.62 11.63
CA ALA A 249 -4.82 -20.71 11.85
C ALA A 249 -4.15 -22.03 12.29
N ASP A 250 -2.84 -22.17 12.07
CA ASP A 250 -2.00 -23.28 12.49
C ASP A 250 -1.02 -22.92 13.64
N CYS A 251 -1.26 -21.80 14.33
CA CYS A 251 -0.55 -21.39 15.54
C CYS A 251 -1.37 -21.73 16.80
N TYR A 252 -0.74 -22.38 17.79
CA TYR A 252 -1.42 -22.89 18.99
C TYR A 252 -0.74 -22.34 20.27
N PRO A 253 -1.48 -21.65 21.15
CA PRO A 253 -0.90 -21.07 22.36
C PRO A 253 -0.56 -22.18 23.37
N ALA A 254 0.67 -22.19 23.87
CA ALA A 254 1.07 -23.11 24.95
C ALA A 254 0.62 -22.63 26.34
N TYR A 255 0.32 -21.34 26.48
CA TYR A 255 -0.12 -20.68 27.71
C TYR A 255 -1.24 -19.69 27.40
N ASP A 256 -2.01 -19.34 28.43
CA ASP A 256 -2.99 -18.25 28.34
C ASP A 256 -2.32 -16.94 27.83
N PRO A 257 -2.75 -16.39 26.68
CA PRO A 257 -2.19 -15.16 26.11
C PRO A 257 -2.24 -13.96 27.06
N GLU A 258 -3.17 -13.92 28.02
CA GLU A 258 -3.22 -12.81 28.99
C GLU A 258 -1.96 -12.73 29.86
N ARG A 259 -1.27 -13.86 30.09
CA ARG A 259 0.03 -13.85 30.78
C ARG A 259 1.06 -13.01 30.05
N PHE A 260 1.09 -13.13 28.72
CA PHE A 260 1.98 -12.33 27.87
C PHE A 260 1.55 -10.86 27.84
N LEU A 261 0.25 -10.59 27.67
CA LEU A 261 -0.30 -9.22 27.66
C LEU A 261 -0.09 -8.47 28.98
N ASN A 262 0.08 -9.19 30.09
CA ASN A 262 0.37 -8.61 31.40
C ASN A 262 1.89 -8.56 31.72
N HIS A 263 2.75 -9.08 30.84
CA HIS A 263 4.19 -9.05 31.05
C HIS A 263 4.71 -7.61 31.09
N PRO A 264 5.60 -7.24 32.04
CA PRO A 264 6.08 -5.87 32.19
C PRO A 264 6.65 -5.25 30.90
N GLU A 265 7.41 -6.03 30.12
CA GLU A 265 7.96 -5.55 28.84
C GLU A 265 6.86 -5.25 27.82
N PHE A 266 5.83 -6.09 27.70
CA PHE A 266 4.72 -5.78 26.80
C PHE A 266 3.94 -4.55 27.28
N ARG A 267 3.69 -4.42 28.59
CA ARG A 267 3.07 -3.21 29.15
C ARG A 267 3.91 -1.95 28.88
N ARG A 268 5.24 -2.09 28.89
CA ARG A 268 6.17 -1.00 28.58
C ARG A 268 6.21 -0.66 27.10
N VAL A 269 6.23 -1.64 26.20
CA VAL A 269 6.45 -1.43 24.76
C VAL A 269 5.13 -1.31 23.99
N GLY A 270 4.19 -2.24 24.18
CA GLY A 270 2.90 -2.28 23.50
C GLY A 270 2.91 -3.00 22.15
N ALA A 271 4.03 -3.56 21.72
CA ALA A 271 4.11 -4.43 20.56
C ALA A 271 5.11 -5.56 20.84
N ALA A 272 4.95 -6.70 20.16
CA ALA A 272 5.93 -7.79 20.18
C ALA A 272 5.83 -8.64 18.91
N PHE A 273 7.00 -8.95 18.34
CA PHE A 273 7.19 -9.80 17.18
C PHE A 273 8.31 -10.80 17.46
N TRP A 274 8.29 -11.92 16.74
CA TRP A 274 9.29 -12.98 16.91
C TRP A 274 10.29 -12.96 15.76
N PRO A 275 11.59 -13.22 16.03
CA PRO A 275 12.59 -13.34 14.98
C PRO A 275 12.31 -14.57 14.11
N ASP A 276 12.48 -14.40 12.81
CA ASP A 276 12.51 -15.45 11.80
C ASP A 276 13.97 -15.91 11.54
N GLY A 277 14.16 -16.93 10.70
CA GLY A 277 15.46 -17.55 10.45
C GLY A 277 16.46 -16.67 9.69
N ASP A 278 15.98 -15.82 8.77
CA ASP A 278 16.83 -15.02 7.88
C ASP A 278 16.73 -13.51 8.16
N LYS A 279 17.75 -12.75 7.73
CA LYS A 279 17.72 -11.28 7.74
C LYS A 279 17.22 -10.76 6.40
N LEU A 280 16.53 -9.61 6.43
CA LEU A 280 16.26 -8.85 5.20
C LEU A 280 17.58 -8.44 4.52
N HIS A 281 17.68 -8.67 3.21
CA HIS A 281 18.80 -8.24 2.40
C HIS A 281 18.90 -6.71 2.34
N PRO A 282 20.10 -6.12 2.23
CA PRO A 282 20.28 -4.67 2.15
C PRO A 282 19.41 -4.01 1.06
N GLY A 283 19.31 -4.63 -0.11
CA GLY A 283 18.48 -4.11 -1.21
C GLY A 283 16.97 -4.09 -0.91
N GLN A 284 16.49 -4.90 0.03
CA GLN A 284 15.09 -4.87 0.46
C GLN A 284 14.85 -3.61 1.30
N TRP A 285 15.66 -3.35 2.33
CA TRP A 285 15.62 -2.11 3.12
C TRP A 285 15.65 -0.86 2.23
N ASP A 286 16.63 -0.80 1.33
CA ASP A 286 16.81 0.32 0.42
C ASP A 286 15.58 0.52 -0.45
N ARG A 287 14.98 -0.55 -1.00
CA ARG A 287 13.81 -0.45 -1.88
C ARG A 287 12.63 0.27 -1.21
N PHE A 288 12.40 0.01 0.07
CA PHE A 288 11.33 0.65 0.86
C PHE A 288 11.78 1.95 1.55
N GLY A 289 13.01 2.40 1.32
CA GLY A 289 13.53 3.65 1.90
C GLY A 289 13.61 3.59 3.41
N VAL A 290 13.90 2.42 3.98
CA VAL A 290 14.10 2.21 5.41
C VAL A 290 15.60 1.99 5.62
N PRO A 291 16.24 2.65 6.61
CA PRO A 291 17.64 2.38 6.94
C PRO A 291 17.83 0.89 7.23
N ARG A 292 18.98 0.34 6.82
CA ARG A 292 19.30 -1.05 7.11
C ARG A 292 19.41 -1.28 8.62
N HIS A 293 18.77 -2.33 9.10
CA HIS A 293 18.97 -2.87 10.46
C HIS A 293 19.69 -4.21 10.39
N ASP A 294 20.61 -4.46 11.34
CA ASP A 294 21.35 -5.72 11.41
C ASP A 294 20.71 -6.68 12.41
N GLU A 295 19.52 -7.14 12.09
CA GLU A 295 18.71 -8.03 12.92
C GLU A 295 17.97 -9.05 12.07
N PHE A 296 17.50 -10.13 12.70
CA PHE A 296 16.64 -11.11 12.05
C PHE A 296 15.34 -10.46 11.59
N ALA A 297 14.84 -10.90 10.43
CA ALA A 297 13.50 -10.56 9.99
C ALA A 297 12.47 -11.04 11.02
N TRP A 298 11.23 -10.58 10.91
CA TRP A 298 10.18 -11.00 11.82
C TRP A 298 9.27 -12.04 11.18
N GLU A 299 8.71 -12.90 12.02
CA GLU A 299 7.59 -13.78 11.69
C GLU A 299 6.26 -13.09 12.04
N SER A 300 5.21 -13.33 11.24
CA SER A 300 3.86 -12.80 11.42
C SER A 300 2.79 -13.88 11.73
N GLY A 301 3.19 -15.14 11.90
CA GLY A 301 2.33 -16.24 12.35
C GLY A 301 1.83 -16.04 13.78
N GLN A 302 2.50 -15.18 14.54
CA GLN A 302 2.00 -14.60 15.76
C GLN A 302 2.62 -13.22 15.99
N PHE A 303 1.80 -12.29 16.44
CA PHE A 303 2.27 -10.99 16.91
C PHE A 303 1.28 -10.39 17.89
N VAL A 304 1.73 -9.43 18.68
CA VAL A 304 0.88 -8.72 19.62
C VAL A 304 1.06 -7.23 19.44
N VAL A 305 -0.03 -6.48 19.32
CA VAL A 305 0.01 -5.02 19.06
C VAL A 305 -1.09 -4.31 19.84
N ASP A 306 -0.71 -3.29 20.61
CA ASP A 306 -1.58 -2.24 21.16
C ASP A 306 -1.74 -1.14 20.11
N LYS A 307 -2.92 -1.11 19.47
CA LYS A 307 -3.23 -0.17 18.39
C LYS A 307 -3.16 1.28 18.87
N SER A 308 -3.53 1.56 20.13
CA SER A 308 -3.51 2.93 20.68
C SER A 308 -2.11 3.52 20.76
N ARG A 309 -1.07 2.66 20.68
CA ARG A 309 0.35 3.03 20.74
C ARG A 309 1.08 2.84 19.42
N HIS A 310 0.60 1.91 18.60
CA HIS A 310 1.25 1.47 17.37
C HIS A 310 0.34 1.57 16.14
N TRP A 311 -0.64 2.47 16.16
CA TRP A 311 -1.56 2.66 15.04
C TRP A 311 -0.83 3.02 13.74
N VAL A 312 0.10 3.98 13.79
CA VAL A 312 0.83 4.43 12.60
C VAL A 312 1.62 3.31 11.92
N PRO A 313 2.50 2.55 12.60
CA PRO A 313 3.20 1.44 11.95
C PRO A 313 2.26 0.29 11.54
N LEU A 314 1.17 0.02 12.25
CA LEU A 314 0.18 -0.98 11.84
C LEU A 314 -0.57 -0.57 10.56
N GLN A 315 -1.03 0.68 10.49
CA GLN A 315 -1.68 1.25 9.31
C GLN A 315 -0.72 1.29 8.11
N LEU A 316 0.54 1.61 8.34
CA LEU A 316 1.57 1.57 7.31
C LEU A 316 1.82 0.13 6.81
N THR A 317 1.86 -0.85 7.72
CA THR A 317 1.96 -2.29 7.38
C THR A 317 0.81 -2.69 6.45
N MET A 318 -0.43 -2.33 6.82
CA MET A 318 -1.60 -2.60 5.99
C MET A 318 -1.49 -1.92 4.62
N MET A 319 -1.09 -0.64 4.57
CA MET A 319 -0.92 0.08 3.30
C MET A 319 0.11 -0.59 2.39
N ILE A 320 1.23 -1.05 2.97
CA ILE A 320 2.27 -1.77 2.21
C ILE A 320 1.70 -3.08 1.66
N ASN A 321 1.01 -3.88 2.47
CA ASN A 321 0.37 -5.12 1.99
C ASN A 321 -0.75 -4.87 0.98
N GLY A 322 -1.44 -3.74 1.05
CA GLY A 322 -2.44 -3.33 0.06
C GLY A 322 -1.88 -3.16 -1.34
N HIS A 323 -0.56 -3.12 -1.51
CA HIS A 323 0.13 -3.08 -2.80
C HIS A 323 0.91 -4.37 -3.06
N SER A 324 0.39 -5.51 -2.59
CA SER A 324 1.04 -6.83 -2.67
C SER A 324 1.46 -7.26 -4.07
N ASP A 325 0.77 -6.79 -5.11
CA ASP A 325 1.11 -7.00 -6.53
C ASP A 325 2.51 -6.48 -6.89
N TYR A 326 2.95 -5.40 -6.22
CA TYR A 326 4.31 -4.87 -6.31
C TYR A 326 5.19 -5.38 -5.16
N VAL A 327 4.70 -5.30 -3.92
CA VAL A 327 5.50 -5.51 -2.71
C VAL A 327 6.03 -6.95 -2.62
N TYR A 328 5.21 -7.96 -2.87
CA TYR A 328 5.63 -9.36 -2.75
C TYR A 328 6.53 -9.83 -3.90
N LYS A 329 6.87 -8.95 -4.86
CA LYS A 329 7.97 -9.18 -5.82
C LYS A 329 9.35 -8.91 -5.20
N HIS A 330 9.40 -8.30 -4.01
CA HIS A 330 10.62 -7.80 -3.40
C HIS A 330 10.87 -8.34 -1.99
N ILE A 331 9.84 -8.79 -1.29
CA ILE A 331 9.90 -9.33 0.06
C ILE A 331 9.03 -10.58 0.19
N TYR A 332 9.24 -11.34 1.26
CA TYR A 332 8.53 -12.58 1.48
C TYR A 332 7.25 -12.35 2.27
N GLY A 333 6.19 -12.00 1.54
CA GLY A 333 4.85 -11.88 2.10
C GLY A 333 4.69 -10.76 3.11
N ASP A 334 3.70 -10.92 3.99
CA ASP A 334 3.29 -9.90 4.94
C ASP A 334 4.28 -9.71 6.10
N LYS A 335 4.98 -10.74 6.53
CA LYS A 335 5.86 -10.67 7.71
C LYS A 335 6.90 -9.54 7.64
N ASP A 336 7.53 -9.40 6.48
CA ASP A 336 8.59 -8.41 6.23
C ASP A 336 8.03 -6.99 6.25
N THR A 337 6.73 -6.80 5.97
CA THR A 337 6.09 -5.49 5.98
C THR A 337 5.91 -4.93 7.40
N PHE A 338 5.66 -5.77 8.40
CA PHE A 338 5.62 -5.35 9.81
C PHE A 338 6.99 -4.82 10.22
N HIS A 339 8.04 -5.59 9.88
CA HIS A 339 9.42 -5.22 10.17
C HIS A 339 9.80 -3.88 9.55
N LEU A 340 9.54 -3.72 8.25
CA LEU A 340 9.81 -2.48 7.53
C LEU A 340 9.02 -1.29 8.11
N ALA A 341 7.73 -1.46 8.40
CA ALA A 341 6.87 -0.38 8.88
C ALA A 341 7.26 0.09 10.30
N TRP A 342 7.53 -0.84 11.22
CA TRP A 342 7.95 -0.48 12.58
C TRP A 342 9.29 0.25 12.59
N ARG A 343 10.27 -0.24 11.82
CA ARG A 343 11.57 0.44 11.68
C ARG A 343 11.44 1.78 10.97
N LYS A 344 10.56 1.91 9.97
CA LYS A 344 10.25 3.19 9.32
C LYS A 344 9.70 4.22 10.31
N CYS A 345 8.87 3.79 11.26
CA CYS A 345 8.27 4.66 12.26
C CYS A 345 9.17 4.88 13.49
N GLY A 346 10.25 4.12 13.64
CA GLY A 346 11.16 4.22 14.79
C GLY A 346 10.57 3.64 16.07
N ASN A 347 9.59 2.73 15.95
CA ASN A 347 8.94 2.09 17.09
C ASN A 347 9.79 0.95 17.65
N GLU A 348 9.77 0.81 18.98
CA GLU A 348 10.28 -0.35 19.70
C GLU A 348 9.29 -1.52 19.60
N VAL A 349 9.80 -2.75 19.70
CA VAL A 349 9.05 -4.02 19.74
C VAL A 349 9.62 -4.96 20.77
#